data_AF-A0A0F0HRN9-F1
#
_entry.id   AF-A0A0F0HRN9-F1
#
_cell.length_a   1.000
_cell.length_b   1.000
_cell.length_c   1.000
_cell.angle_alpha   90.00
_cell.angle_beta   90.00
_cell.angle_gamma   90.00
#
_symmetry.space_group_name_H-M   'P 1'
#
loop_
_entity.id
_entity.type
_entity.pdbx_description
1 polymer ?
#
loop_
_entity_poly.entity_id
_entity_poly.type
_entity_poly.pdbx_seq_one_letter_code
_entity_poly.pdbx_strand_id
1 'polypeptide(L)'
;MATANTHQGRTYKFGGVNALIGGIDHSAVDPSNGDVYMAYGADVSGNNQIRIRRLTDDGAGSLNVGAEHNVSTSTNAALPSVAVLSDGTVGVLYTTSDGTNTAGFPTFSAHLARSTDHGVTFTDDVLQSFSSPVMNDGTVTQRVLGDYQQLKAVGSTFYGSFPDNTSGLNPATTPPIDAIFFTVPQVSQTSLTSSANPSVYGQPVSFTATVTPVPDGGTVSFKVDGNPLGGPVPVDTTTGQATSSSITTLSPGPHNVDATYSGNGDFKGSNATPLVQTVSPASVTTTLASAGPSTFGQAVTFTDTVCAASPSTNPAAPPSGTVAFRDGSTLLGTGTLAPGGGTNCSRTQVSTSNLLPGTHTIRAQYSGDGNFLAGGLESTTQTVNCTRTITGSVVGAVFAGSGSTCIIGATVGGTVHGAAGGALFISNSTIRGSILSSDGTRFGICGGTVTGSVDITRASGFVVIGDPGDDGCPGNRITGQVTLSNNHSGAEVIANHVGGSVQVQGTTGTGPFPEDTRAEIEGNTIGGSLICSGNVPAPTNDGNPNSVTGLRLGQCSTL
;
A
#
# COMPACT_ATOMS: atom_id res chain seq x y z
N MET A 1 51.00 23.73 43.73
CA MET A 1 52.48 23.68 43.71
C MET A 1 52.87 22.23 43.57
N ALA A 2 53.55 21.85 42.48
CA ALA A 2 54.04 20.48 42.29
C ALA A 2 55.57 20.54 42.15
N THR A 3 56.27 19.87 43.05
CA THR A 3 57.72 19.65 43.03
C THR A 3 57.98 18.23 42.56
N ALA A 4 58.78 18.05 41.52
CA ALA A 4 59.28 16.76 41.07
C ALA A 4 60.81 16.74 41.16
N ASN A 5 61.35 15.68 41.76
CA ASN A 5 62.77 15.34 41.81
C ASN A 5 62.95 14.05 41.01
N THR A 6 63.83 14.06 40.02
CA THR A 6 64.20 12.86 39.26
C THR A 6 65.72 12.80 39.11
N HIS A 7 66.39 12.12 40.03
CA HIS A 7 67.73 11.59 39.84
C HIS A 7 67.66 10.06 39.81
N GLN A 8 67.89 9.42 38.65
CA GLN A 8 68.49 8.09 38.54
C GLN A 8 69.21 7.93 37.19
N GLY A 9 70.46 7.47 37.25
CA GLY A 9 71.28 7.17 36.07
C GLY A 9 71.33 5.67 35.77
N ARG A 10 71.18 5.29 34.48
CA ARG A 10 71.96 4.29 33.70
C ARG A 10 71.31 3.98 32.32
N THR A 11 72.15 4.00 31.28
CA THR A 11 72.25 3.27 29.99
C THR A 11 71.04 2.72 29.17
N TYR A 12 70.74 3.46 28.09
CA TYR A 12 70.17 3.24 26.71
C TYR A 12 69.12 2.17 26.33
N LYS A 13 68.01 2.66 25.71
CA LYS A 13 67.10 2.02 24.72
C LYS A 13 66.46 3.11 23.83
N PHE A 14 65.76 2.72 22.76
CA PHE A 14 65.04 3.58 21.79
C PHE A 14 64.38 4.79 22.49
N GLY A 15 64.77 6.02 22.12
CA GLY A 15 64.36 7.25 22.81
C GLY A 15 65.29 7.67 23.96
N GLY A 16 66.60 7.86 23.69
CA GLY A 16 67.61 8.29 24.68
C GLY A 16 67.41 9.70 25.30
N VAL A 17 66.22 10.29 25.19
CA VAL A 17 65.81 11.51 25.87
C VAL A 17 64.46 11.24 26.53
N ASN A 18 64.46 10.93 27.83
CA ASN A 18 63.34 11.01 28.80
C ASN A 18 61.93 10.43 28.47
N ALA A 19 61.64 9.94 27.28
CA ALA A 19 60.27 9.70 26.82
C ALA A 19 59.74 8.28 27.08
N LEU A 20 60.49 7.42 27.77
CA LEU A 20 60.16 5.99 27.88
C LEU A 20 60.61 5.31 29.18
N ILE A 21 61.12 6.07 30.15
CA ILE A 21 61.56 5.52 31.45
C ILE A 21 60.96 6.36 32.58
N GLY A 22 59.63 6.27 32.74
CA GLY A 22 58.96 6.58 34.01
C GLY A 22 58.30 7.95 34.16
N GLY A 23 57.62 8.47 33.12
CA GLY A 23 56.79 9.67 33.21
C GLY A 23 55.44 9.48 32.51
N ILE A 24 54.45 10.30 32.85
CA ILE A 24 53.24 10.47 32.03
C ILE A 24 53.67 11.20 30.77
N ASP A 25 53.54 10.55 29.62
CA ASP A 25 53.91 11.17 28.34
C ASP A 25 52.79 12.08 27.83
N HIS A 26 51.53 11.69 28.05
CA HIS A 26 50.38 12.53 27.77
C HIS A 26 49.16 12.17 28.63
N SER A 27 48.31 13.16 28.89
CA SER A 27 47.01 12.95 29.54
C SER A 27 45.90 13.71 28.84
N ALA A 28 44.70 13.15 28.83
CA ALA A 28 43.50 13.81 28.33
C ALA A 28 42.34 13.68 29.33
N VAL A 29 41.50 14.70 29.39
CA VAL A 29 40.28 14.70 30.19
C VAL A 29 39.12 14.33 29.27
N ASP A 30 38.27 13.41 29.71
CA ASP A 30 37.00 13.09 29.09
C ASP A 30 36.04 14.25 29.29
N PRO A 31 35.60 14.93 28.23
CA PRO A 31 34.72 16.09 28.35
C PRO A 31 33.32 15.73 28.86
N SER A 32 32.92 14.44 28.82
CA SER A 32 31.57 14.00 29.18
C SER A 32 31.40 13.73 30.68
N ASN A 33 32.46 13.27 31.35
CA ASN A 33 32.41 12.81 32.74
C ASN A 33 33.56 13.33 33.63
N GLY A 34 34.59 13.97 33.05
CA GLY A 34 35.73 14.52 33.78
C GLY A 34 36.86 13.54 34.09
N ASP A 35 36.75 12.29 33.65
CA ASP A 35 37.78 11.27 33.87
C ASP A 35 39.08 11.61 33.16
N VAL A 36 40.21 11.21 33.73
CA VAL A 36 41.53 11.48 33.16
C VAL A 36 42.15 10.21 32.64
N TYR A 37 42.49 10.20 31.35
CA TYR A 37 43.24 9.11 30.73
C TYR A 37 44.72 9.49 30.64
N MET A 38 45.58 8.67 31.21
CA MET A 38 47.03 8.88 31.21
C MET A 38 47.70 7.80 30.38
N ALA A 39 48.39 8.17 29.30
CA ALA A 39 49.22 7.26 28.53
C ALA A 39 50.71 7.49 28.81
N TYR A 40 51.45 6.40 28.83
CA TYR A 40 52.88 6.38 29.14
C TYR A 40 53.57 5.17 28.52
N GLY A 41 54.87 5.31 28.27
CA GLY A 41 55.75 4.19 27.91
C GLY A 41 56.02 3.24 29.08
N ALA A 42 56.04 1.94 28.81
CA ALA A 42 56.48 0.89 29.73
C ALA A 42 57.45 -0.08 29.03
N ASP A 43 58.54 -0.43 29.72
CA ASP A 43 59.47 -1.49 29.28
C ASP A 43 58.98 -2.85 29.79
N VAL A 44 58.57 -3.71 28.87
CA VAL A 44 58.09 -5.06 29.18
C VAL A 44 59.06 -6.05 28.58
N SER A 45 59.97 -6.56 29.42
CA SER A 45 60.94 -7.61 29.08
C SER A 45 61.86 -7.28 27.90
N GLY A 46 62.27 -6.01 27.73
CA GLY A 46 63.09 -5.65 26.58
C GLY A 46 62.40 -4.69 25.62
N ASN A 47 61.06 -4.73 25.62
CA ASN A 47 60.22 -4.15 24.58
C ASN A 47 59.48 -2.92 25.09
N ASN A 48 59.57 -1.84 24.33
CA ASN A 48 58.87 -0.60 24.64
C ASN A 48 57.41 -0.72 24.20
N GLN A 49 56.47 -0.55 25.12
CA GLN A 49 55.03 -0.61 24.86
C GLN A 49 54.33 0.65 25.39
N ILE A 50 53.18 0.99 24.80
CA ILE A 50 52.31 2.04 25.35
C ILE A 50 51.29 1.42 26.32
N ARG A 51 51.18 2.04 27.50
CA ARG A 51 50.20 1.72 28.53
C ARG A 51 49.28 2.91 28.76
N ILE A 52 48.09 2.61 29.29
CA ILE A 52 47.12 3.63 29.69
C ILE A 52 46.47 3.27 31.02
N ARG A 53 46.11 4.30 31.80
CA ARG A 53 45.23 4.20 32.98
C ARG A 53 44.13 5.25 32.90
N ARG A 54 42.95 4.88 33.37
CA ARG A 54 41.83 5.79 33.66
C ARG A 54 41.88 6.21 35.12
N LEU A 55 41.81 7.50 35.39
CA LEU A 55 41.64 8.07 36.71
C LEU A 55 40.23 8.64 36.83
N THR A 56 39.58 8.39 37.96
CA THR A 56 38.24 8.89 38.26
C THR A 56 38.27 9.63 39.60
N ASP A 57 37.45 10.67 39.75
CA ASP A 57 37.24 11.32 41.05
C ASP A 57 36.48 10.36 41.98
N ASP A 58 36.91 10.25 43.24
CA ASP A 58 36.22 9.44 44.25
C ASP A 58 35.06 10.18 44.93
N GLY A 59 34.86 11.46 44.60
CA GLY A 59 33.84 12.33 45.17
C GLY A 59 34.17 12.86 46.57
N ALA A 60 35.33 12.47 47.13
CA ALA A 60 35.87 12.92 48.41
C ALA A 60 37.13 13.80 48.22
N GLY A 61 37.47 14.15 46.99
CA GLY A 61 38.63 14.97 46.65
C GLY A 61 39.94 14.17 46.49
N SER A 62 39.86 12.84 46.40
CA SER A 62 40.98 11.95 46.03
C SER A 62 40.74 11.31 44.65
N LEU A 63 41.74 10.56 44.15
CA LEU A 63 41.70 9.95 42.83
C LEU A 63 41.68 8.42 42.94
N ASN A 64 40.71 7.80 42.29
CA ASN A 64 40.71 6.37 42.02
C ASN A 64 41.59 6.09 40.79
N VAL A 65 42.68 5.35 40.99
CA VAL A 65 43.59 4.92 39.91
C VAL A 65 43.13 3.58 39.35
N GLY A 66 42.66 3.56 38.12
CA GLY A 66 42.23 2.35 37.42
C GLY A 66 43.37 1.38 37.12
N ALA A 67 42.97 0.19 36.63
CA ALA A 67 43.91 -0.81 36.15
C ALA A 67 44.72 -0.29 34.95
N GLU A 68 45.90 -0.87 34.78
CA GLU A 68 46.76 -0.61 33.62
C GLU A 68 46.36 -1.49 32.44
N HIS A 69 46.22 -0.86 31.27
CA HIS A 69 45.85 -1.53 30.03
C HIS A 69 46.89 -1.31 28.93
N ASN A 70 47.03 -2.29 28.04
CA ASN A 70 47.91 -2.21 26.89
C ASN A 70 47.21 -1.46 25.75
N VAL A 71 47.85 -0.42 25.22
CA VAL A 71 47.37 0.30 24.03
C VAL A 71 47.89 -0.38 22.76
N SER A 72 49.17 -0.74 22.74
CA SER A 72 49.82 -1.38 21.59
C SER A 72 50.12 -2.85 21.86
N THR A 73 49.89 -3.71 20.87
CA THR A 73 50.44 -5.08 20.85
C THR A 73 51.90 -5.09 20.39
N SER A 74 52.34 -4.04 19.69
CA SER A 74 53.69 -3.84 19.17
C SER A 74 54.74 -3.63 20.27
N THR A 75 55.95 -4.15 20.04
CA THR A 75 57.04 -4.25 21.04
C THR A 75 58.08 -3.13 21.01
N ASN A 76 57.89 -2.08 20.19
CA ASN A 76 58.79 -0.92 20.14
C ASN A 76 58.01 0.38 19.86
N ALA A 77 57.07 0.72 20.74
CA ALA A 77 56.19 1.88 20.60
C ALA A 77 56.64 3.07 21.47
N ALA A 78 56.38 4.30 21.01
CA ALA A 78 56.81 5.53 21.68
C ALA A 78 55.88 6.73 21.47
N LEU A 79 56.11 7.77 22.28
CA LEU A 79 55.60 9.14 22.13
C LEU A 79 54.05 9.29 22.19
N PRO A 80 53.30 8.60 23.05
CA PRO A 80 51.85 8.57 22.94
C PRO A 80 51.21 9.97 23.10
N SER A 81 50.20 10.26 22.29
CA SER A 81 49.33 11.43 22.42
C SER A 81 47.88 10.97 22.49
N VAL A 82 47.23 11.28 23.62
CA VAL A 82 45.86 10.85 23.94
C VAL A 82 44.86 11.97 23.72
N ALA A 83 43.68 11.64 23.19
CA ALA A 83 42.52 12.51 23.21
C ALA A 83 41.24 11.69 23.47
N VAL A 84 40.19 12.34 23.95
CA VAL A 84 38.88 11.71 24.21
C VAL A 84 37.81 12.47 23.46
N LEU A 85 37.05 11.77 22.63
CA LEU A 85 35.92 12.34 21.90
C LEU A 85 34.76 12.64 22.85
N SER A 86 33.80 13.45 22.42
CA SER A 86 32.61 13.80 23.19
C SER A 86 31.71 12.60 23.54
N ASP A 87 31.85 11.48 22.81
CA ASP A 87 31.14 10.22 23.09
C ASP A 87 31.90 9.28 24.04
N GLY A 88 33.03 9.71 24.60
CA GLY A 88 33.87 8.93 25.51
C GLY A 88 34.89 8.02 24.82
N THR A 89 34.93 7.99 23.48
CA THR A 89 35.93 7.20 22.75
C THR A 89 37.33 7.75 23.01
N VAL A 90 38.24 6.90 23.49
CA VAL A 90 39.63 7.23 23.77
C VAL A 90 40.49 6.90 22.55
N GLY A 91 41.23 7.89 22.05
CA GLY A 91 42.21 7.74 20.98
C GLY A 91 43.61 7.93 21.50
N VAL A 92 44.54 7.10 21.04
CA VAL A 92 45.97 7.19 21.35
C VAL A 92 46.77 7.14 20.05
N LEU A 93 47.34 8.28 19.68
CA LEU A 93 48.30 8.39 18.58
C LEU A 93 49.68 7.99 19.12
N TYR A 94 50.36 7.08 18.45
CA TYR A 94 51.72 6.67 18.83
C TYR A 94 52.52 6.22 17.61
N THR A 95 53.83 6.08 17.77
CA THR A 95 54.72 5.59 16.70
C THR A 95 55.41 4.29 17.10
N THR A 96 55.67 3.42 16.12
CA THR A 96 56.47 2.21 16.30
C THR A 96 57.77 2.26 15.52
N SER A 97 58.79 1.57 16.02
CA SER A 97 59.95 1.17 15.23
C SER A 97 59.75 -0.22 14.66
N ASP A 98 59.74 -0.32 13.34
CA ASP A 98 59.40 -1.54 12.61
C ASP A 98 60.64 -2.27 12.06
N GLY A 99 61.83 -1.89 12.55
CA GLY A 99 63.11 -2.44 12.13
C GLY A 99 63.79 -1.61 11.03
N THR A 100 64.38 -2.29 10.05
CA THR A 100 65.08 -1.67 8.92
C THR A 100 64.57 -2.24 7.61
N ASN A 101 64.44 -1.39 6.59
CA ASN A 101 64.12 -1.85 5.24
C ASN A 101 65.30 -2.60 4.59
N THR A 102 65.10 -3.12 3.38
CA THR A 102 66.10 -3.91 2.64
C THR A 102 67.38 -3.12 2.30
N ALA A 103 67.33 -1.80 2.31
CA ALA A 103 68.47 -0.92 2.09
C ALA A 103 69.15 -0.48 3.41
N GLY A 104 68.72 -1.02 4.56
CA GLY A 104 69.31 -0.76 5.88
C GLY A 104 68.82 0.51 6.57
N PHE A 105 67.82 1.19 6.02
CA PHE A 105 67.25 2.39 6.64
C PHE A 105 66.19 2.01 7.69
N PRO A 106 66.20 2.63 8.88
CA PRO A 106 65.16 2.44 9.89
C PRO A 106 63.75 2.71 9.35
N THR A 107 62.78 1.89 9.73
CA THR A 107 61.36 2.02 9.35
C THR A 107 60.49 2.29 10.57
N PHE A 108 59.45 3.10 10.37
CA PHE A 108 58.53 3.53 11.40
C PHE A 108 57.10 3.50 10.90
N SER A 109 56.15 3.36 11.82
CA SER A 109 54.74 3.53 11.54
C SER A 109 54.08 4.42 12.58
N ALA A 110 53.23 5.33 12.13
CA ALA A 110 52.31 6.08 12.97
C ALA A 110 50.98 5.33 13.06
N HIS A 111 50.43 5.25 14.28
CA HIS A 111 49.24 4.46 14.60
C HIS A 111 48.23 5.31 15.37
N LEU A 112 46.94 5.04 15.16
CA LEU A 112 45.87 5.52 16.05
C LEU A 112 45.14 4.31 16.66
N ALA A 113 45.41 4.04 17.92
CA ALA A 113 44.65 3.07 18.70
C ALA A 113 43.40 3.72 19.28
N ARG A 114 42.24 3.06 19.16
CA ARG A 114 40.93 3.58 19.61
C ARG A 114 40.22 2.59 20.54
N SER A 115 39.63 3.11 21.60
CA SER A 115 38.88 2.37 22.62
C SER A 115 37.51 3.00 22.84
N THR A 116 36.46 2.18 22.80
CA THR A 116 35.06 2.57 23.09
C THR A 116 34.57 2.05 24.44
N ASP A 117 35.45 1.42 25.22
CA ASP A 117 35.17 0.80 26.52
C ASP A 117 35.98 1.45 27.65
N HIS A 118 36.19 2.77 27.53
CA HIS A 118 36.93 3.58 28.52
C HIS A 118 38.38 3.13 28.73
N GLY A 119 39.09 2.87 27.64
CA GLY A 119 40.52 2.58 27.63
C GLY A 119 40.89 1.15 28.06
N VAL A 120 39.95 0.20 28.02
CA VAL A 120 40.18 -1.19 28.44
C VAL A 120 40.68 -2.04 27.27
N THR A 121 40.05 -1.94 26.10
CA THR A 121 40.46 -2.61 24.86
C THR A 121 40.65 -1.62 23.72
N PHE A 122 41.63 -1.89 22.85
CA PHE A 122 42.00 -1.01 21.74
C PHE A 122 41.95 -1.75 20.40
N THR A 123 41.41 -1.06 19.39
CA THR A 123 41.57 -1.40 17.97
C THR A 123 42.61 -0.46 17.37
N ASP A 124 43.61 -1.01 16.69
CA ASP A 124 44.79 -0.28 16.22
C ASP A 124 44.79 -0.12 14.70
N ASP A 125 44.91 1.13 14.23
CA ASP A 125 44.98 1.46 12.81
C ASP A 125 46.34 2.08 12.46
N VAL A 126 47.04 1.48 11.49
CA VAL A 126 48.25 2.09 10.90
C VAL A 126 47.83 3.27 10.03
N LEU A 127 48.20 4.49 10.43
CA LEU A 127 47.94 5.70 9.66
C LEU A 127 48.90 5.80 8.47
N GLN A 128 50.18 5.58 8.72
CA GLN A 128 51.23 5.65 7.71
C GLN A 128 52.50 4.93 8.16
N SER A 129 53.18 4.27 7.23
CA SER A 129 54.53 3.75 7.42
C SER A 129 55.53 4.53 6.57
N PHE A 130 56.71 4.81 7.12
CA PHE A 130 57.74 5.61 6.46
C PHE A 130 59.15 5.12 6.81
N SER A 131 60.10 5.35 5.92
CA SER A 131 61.53 5.03 6.12
C SER A 131 62.31 6.29 6.46
N SER A 132 63.33 6.13 7.28
CA SER A 132 64.31 7.18 7.53
C SER A 132 65.12 7.52 6.27
N PRO A 133 65.43 8.80 5.99
CA PRO A 133 66.29 9.23 4.90
C PRO A 133 67.78 9.05 5.25
N VAL A 134 68.08 8.73 6.51
CA VAL A 134 69.42 8.48 7.02
C VAL A 134 69.53 7.08 7.61
N MET A 135 70.63 6.39 7.30
CA MET A 135 70.94 5.11 7.95
C MET A 135 71.25 5.33 9.42
N ASN A 136 71.12 4.26 10.23
CA ASN A 136 71.59 4.29 11.60
C ASN A 136 73.10 4.55 11.61
N ASP A 137 73.54 5.68 12.18
CA ASP A 137 74.96 6.07 12.23
C ASP A 137 75.70 5.44 13.41
N GLY A 138 75.01 4.62 14.21
CA GLY A 138 75.56 3.93 15.38
C GLY A 138 75.80 4.84 16.57
N THR A 139 75.48 6.14 16.49
CA THR A 139 75.60 7.08 17.60
C THR A 139 74.34 7.10 18.45
N VAL A 140 74.52 7.19 19.77
CA VAL A 140 73.40 7.24 20.72
C VAL A 140 72.60 8.55 20.70
N THR A 141 73.03 9.51 19.87
CA THR A 141 72.44 10.85 19.75
C THR A 141 71.68 11.06 18.45
N GLN A 142 71.65 10.07 17.55
CA GLN A 142 70.92 10.19 16.30
C GLN A 142 69.41 10.29 16.57
N ARG A 143 68.85 11.46 16.28
CA ARG A 143 67.40 11.70 16.33
C ARG A 143 66.83 11.33 14.98
N VAL A 144 66.06 10.27 14.90
CA VAL A 144 65.46 9.79 13.64
C VAL A 144 64.00 10.25 13.48
N LEU A 145 63.34 10.66 14.57
CA LEU A 145 61.99 11.23 14.59
C LEU A 145 62.01 12.61 15.26
N GLY A 146 61.08 13.48 14.85
CA GLY A 146 60.81 14.74 15.55
C GLY A 146 60.10 14.52 16.89
N ASP A 147 60.30 15.43 17.84
CA ASP A 147 59.75 15.35 19.21
C ASP A 147 58.28 15.81 19.31
N TYR A 148 57.58 16.06 18.18
CA TYR A 148 56.24 16.64 18.19
C TYR A 148 55.22 15.75 17.48
N GLN A 149 54.34 15.10 18.25
CA GLN A 149 53.06 14.61 17.74
C GLN A 149 51.92 15.02 18.67
N GLN A 150 50.75 15.23 18.09
CA GLN A 150 49.60 15.72 18.83
C GLN A 150 48.34 15.08 18.30
N LEU A 151 47.52 14.57 19.21
CA LEU A 151 46.15 14.18 18.97
C LEU A 151 45.23 15.15 19.70
N LYS A 152 44.16 15.57 19.03
CA LYS A 152 43.08 16.38 19.57
C LYS A 152 41.76 15.76 19.20
N ALA A 153 40.80 15.93 20.09
CA ALA A 153 39.40 15.65 19.87
C ALA A 153 38.68 16.99 19.69
N VAL A 154 37.91 17.13 18.61
CA VAL A 154 36.99 18.24 18.42
C VAL A 154 35.62 17.65 18.18
N GLY A 155 34.74 17.80 19.18
CA GLY A 155 33.48 17.07 19.23
C GLY A 155 33.75 15.58 19.14
N SER A 156 33.36 15.00 18.02
CA SER A 156 33.36 13.57 17.79
C SER A 156 34.46 13.12 16.79
N THR A 157 35.28 14.04 16.27
CA THR A 157 36.37 13.73 15.33
C THR A 157 37.74 13.80 15.99
N PHE A 158 38.62 12.85 15.65
CA PHE A 158 40.04 12.93 15.96
C PHE A 158 40.78 13.72 14.89
N TYR A 159 41.52 14.73 15.33
CA TYR A 159 42.47 15.48 14.53
C TYR A 159 43.86 15.22 15.09
N GLY A 160 44.83 14.90 14.23
CA GLY A 160 46.18 14.71 14.70
C GLY A 160 47.23 15.14 13.72
N SER A 161 48.45 15.27 14.24
CA SER A 161 49.63 15.49 13.45
C SER A 161 50.79 14.66 13.99
N PHE A 162 51.57 14.08 13.09
CA PHE A 162 52.82 13.40 13.39
C PHE A 162 53.89 13.79 12.37
N PRO A 163 55.19 13.70 12.70
CA PRO A 163 56.25 14.12 11.79
C PRO A 163 56.42 13.13 10.63
N ASP A 164 56.61 13.64 9.41
CA ASP A 164 57.23 12.92 8.30
C ASP A 164 58.76 12.96 8.43
N ASN A 165 59.45 12.02 7.79
CA ASN A 165 60.90 11.93 7.76
C ASN A 165 61.47 12.18 6.35
N THR A 166 60.89 13.10 5.58
CA THR A 166 61.31 13.35 4.19
C THR A 166 62.53 14.26 4.03
N SER A 167 62.94 14.99 5.08
CA SER A 167 64.07 15.94 5.03
C SER A 167 65.19 15.55 5.99
N GLY A 168 66.43 15.53 5.48
CA GLY A 168 67.62 15.11 6.23
C GLY A 168 67.87 15.96 7.47
N LEU A 169 68.13 15.30 8.60
CA LEU A 169 68.24 15.86 9.95
C LEU A 169 69.56 16.61 10.20
N ASN A 170 69.84 17.67 9.43
CA ASN A 170 70.93 18.59 9.76
C ASN A 170 70.42 19.73 10.68
N PRO A 171 70.72 19.71 11.99
CA PRO A 171 70.24 20.73 12.94
C PRO A 171 70.78 22.14 12.68
N ALA A 172 71.68 22.33 11.71
CA ALA A 172 72.35 23.60 11.46
C ALA A 172 71.70 24.50 10.40
N THR A 173 70.84 24.01 9.50
CA THR A 173 70.40 24.83 8.34
C THR A 173 68.90 24.83 8.04
N THR A 174 68.13 23.80 8.43
CA THR A 174 66.67 23.75 8.25
C THR A 174 66.06 22.77 9.26
N PRO A 175 65.30 23.21 10.28
CA PRO A 175 64.56 22.29 11.12
C PRO A 175 63.54 21.53 10.25
N PRO A 176 63.48 20.19 10.28
CA PRO A 176 62.45 19.45 9.57
C PRO A 176 61.12 19.69 10.31
N ILE A 177 60.24 20.50 9.72
CA ILE A 177 58.87 20.74 10.20
C ILE A 177 57.87 20.19 9.18
N ASP A 178 58.14 19.00 8.65
CA ASP A 178 57.25 18.29 7.72
C ASP A 178 56.18 17.55 8.55
N ALA A 179 55.15 18.28 9.00
CA ALA A 179 54.05 17.68 9.76
C ALA A 179 53.02 17.04 8.81
N ILE A 180 52.67 15.78 9.05
CA ILE A 180 51.54 15.11 8.41
C ILE A 180 50.32 15.32 9.29
N PHE A 181 49.28 15.92 8.71
CA PHE A 181 47.98 16.08 9.36
C PHE A 181 47.04 14.95 8.94
N PHE A 182 46.27 14.45 9.90
CA PHE A 182 45.23 13.47 9.63
C PHE A 182 43.94 13.82 10.39
N THR A 183 42.83 13.36 9.84
CA THR A 183 41.53 13.32 10.49
C THR A 183 40.97 11.91 10.39
N VAL A 184 40.29 11.45 11.43
CA VAL A 184 39.59 10.15 11.42
C VAL A 184 38.10 10.40 11.60
N PRO A 185 37.30 10.29 10.51
CA PRO A 185 35.86 10.49 10.57
C PRO A 185 35.18 9.43 11.44
N GLN A 186 34.14 9.84 12.14
CA GLN A 186 33.28 8.98 12.94
C GLN A 186 32.55 7.93 12.11
N VAL A 187 32.31 6.77 12.72
CA VAL A 187 31.39 5.79 12.13
C VAL A 187 29.96 6.21 12.50
N SER A 188 29.11 6.40 11.49
CA SER A 188 27.68 6.64 11.71
C SER A 188 26.89 5.34 11.63
N GLN A 189 25.73 5.32 12.27
CA GLN A 189 24.67 4.33 12.07
C GLN A 189 23.42 5.05 11.59
N THR A 190 22.70 4.47 10.64
CA THR A 190 21.43 5.00 10.16
C THR A 190 20.31 4.01 10.49
N SER A 191 19.20 4.50 11.04
CA SER A 191 17.96 3.73 11.19
C SER A 191 16.89 4.32 10.27
N LEU A 192 15.88 3.51 9.90
CA LEU A 192 14.84 3.89 8.94
C LEU A 192 13.46 3.54 9.47
N THR A 193 12.53 4.49 9.36
CA THR A 193 11.12 4.33 9.75
C THR A 193 10.19 4.82 8.64
N SER A 194 8.95 4.33 8.64
CA SER A 194 7.87 4.78 7.73
C SER A 194 6.81 5.53 8.52
N SER A 195 6.20 6.55 7.92
CA SER A 195 5.09 7.27 8.53
C SER A 195 3.81 6.43 8.67
N ALA A 196 3.67 5.37 7.88
CA ALA A 196 2.59 4.38 8.00
C ALA A 196 3.00 3.04 7.39
N ASN A 197 3.07 1.98 8.19
CA ASN A 197 3.36 0.63 7.73
C ASN A 197 2.58 -0.42 8.56
N PRO A 198 1.57 -1.12 8.00
CA PRO A 198 1.14 -1.04 6.60
C PRO A 198 0.45 0.30 6.26
N SER A 199 0.47 0.67 4.98
CA SER A 199 -0.35 1.73 4.39
C SER A 199 -1.41 1.14 3.45
N VAL A 200 -2.29 1.98 2.89
CA VAL A 200 -3.19 1.58 1.79
C VAL A 200 -2.80 2.25 0.47
N TYR A 201 -3.24 1.68 -0.65
CA TYR A 201 -3.04 2.27 -1.98
C TYR A 201 -3.49 3.73 -2.01
N GLY A 202 -2.69 4.63 -2.59
CA GLY A 202 -3.01 6.06 -2.67
C GLY A 202 -2.86 6.85 -1.38
N GLN A 203 -2.47 6.22 -0.25
CA GLN A 203 -2.12 6.92 0.99
C GLN A 203 -0.69 7.52 0.86
N PRO A 204 -0.50 8.82 1.13
CA PRO A 204 0.84 9.40 1.17
C PRO A 204 1.68 8.79 2.31
N VAL A 205 2.83 8.21 1.96
CA VAL A 205 3.81 7.67 2.92
C VAL A 205 5.14 8.39 2.74
N SER A 206 5.79 8.77 3.85
CA SER A 206 7.15 9.28 3.87
C SER A 206 8.04 8.39 4.74
N PHE A 207 9.34 8.41 4.47
CA PHE A 207 10.32 7.63 5.21
C PHE A 207 11.29 8.56 5.93
N THR A 208 11.58 8.25 7.19
CA THR A 208 12.47 9.05 8.02
C THR A 208 13.69 8.23 8.38
N ALA A 209 14.86 8.70 7.95
CA ALA A 209 16.15 8.16 8.37
C ALA A 209 16.68 8.96 9.56
N THR A 210 17.18 8.28 10.59
CA THR A 210 17.85 8.90 11.74
C THR A 210 19.29 8.42 11.81
N VAL A 211 20.23 9.37 11.72
CA VAL A 211 21.67 9.12 11.76
C VAL A 211 22.19 9.40 13.17
N THR A 212 22.95 8.45 13.72
CA THR A 212 23.56 8.53 15.04
C THR A 212 25.05 8.19 14.98
N PRO A 213 25.93 8.94 15.70
CA PRO A 213 25.66 10.20 16.39
C PRO A 213 25.14 11.29 15.44
N VAL A 214 24.50 12.35 15.97
CA VAL A 214 23.92 13.42 15.14
C VAL A 214 25.04 14.07 14.33
N PRO A 215 25.01 13.99 12.99
CA PRO A 215 26.07 14.57 12.17
C PRO A 215 25.90 16.08 12.02
N ASP A 216 27.00 16.76 11.74
CA ASP A 216 27.06 18.19 11.44
C ASP A 216 26.80 18.51 9.95
N GLY A 217 26.37 17.52 9.17
CA GLY A 217 25.92 17.69 7.79
C GLY A 217 25.75 16.37 7.04
N GLY A 218 25.84 16.43 5.71
CA GLY A 218 25.61 15.30 4.81
C GLY A 218 24.14 15.15 4.39
N THR A 219 23.85 14.11 3.62
CA THR A 219 22.52 13.87 3.04
C THR A 219 22.12 12.40 3.15
N VAL A 220 20.83 12.11 3.16
CA VAL A 220 20.28 10.76 3.02
C VAL A 220 19.61 10.62 1.66
N SER A 221 19.97 9.58 0.91
CA SER A 221 19.27 9.17 -0.30
C SER A 221 18.31 8.02 0.01
N PHE A 222 17.04 8.16 -0.38
CA PHE A 222 16.02 7.14 -0.23
C PHE A 222 15.77 6.43 -1.56
N LYS A 223 15.55 5.12 -1.51
CA LYS A 223 15.10 4.32 -2.65
C LYS A 223 13.91 3.46 -2.25
N VAL A 224 13.00 3.26 -3.20
CA VAL A 224 11.92 2.26 -3.10
C VAL A 224 12.04 1.31 -4.29
N ASP A 225 12.13 0.01 -4.02
CA ASP A 225 12.36 -1.05 -5.01
C ASP A 225 13.55 -0.76 -5.93
N GLY A 226 14.63 -0.23 -5.35
CA GLY A 226 15.85 0.16 -6.07
C GLY A 226 15.77 1.48 -6.84
N ASN A 227 14.58 2.11 -6.94
CA ASN A 227 14.39 3.39 -7.63
C ASN A 227 14.55 4.59 -6.67
N PRO A 228 15.27 5.65 -7.04
CA PRO A 228 15.39 6.85 -6.20
C PRO A 228 14.04 7.51 -5.90
N LEU A 229 13.79 7.80 -4.62
CA LEU A 229 12.64 8.58 -4.17
C LEU A 229 13.06 10.06 -4.06
N GLY A 230 13.08 10.75 -5.20
CA GLY A 230 13.56 12.13 -5.28
C GLY A 230 15.08 12.25 -5.21
N GLY A 231 15.58 13.45 -4.87
CA GLY A 231 17.00 13.72 -4.68
C GLY A 231 17.46 13.49 -3.22
N PRO A 232 18.78 13.55 -2.95
CA PRO A 232 19.30 13.46 -1.59
C PRO A 232 18.72 14.52 -0.66
N VAL A 233 18.31 14.12 0.53
CA VAL A 233 17.70 14.99 1.55
C VAL A 233 18.76 15.37 2.59
N PRO A 234 19.01 16.67 2.87
CA PRO A 234 19.92 17.09 3.91
C PRO A 234 19.54 16.52 5.29
N VAL A 235 20.54 16.13 6.07
CA VAL A 235 20.33 15.74 7.47
C VAL A 235 20.18 16.99 8.32
N ASP A 236 19.14 17.03 9.16
CA ASP A 236 18.97 18.04 10.20
C ASP A 236 20.06 17.85 11.27
N THR A 237 20.93 18.84 11.43
CA THR A 237 22.12 18.76 12.29
C THR A 237 21.82 18.91 13.79
N THR A 238 20.55 19.12 14.16
CA THR A 238 20.11 19.16 15.56
C THR A 238 19.53 17.81 15.98
N THR A 239 18.84 17.12 15.07
CA THR A 239 18.10 15.89 15.36
C THR A 239 18.70 14.63 14.72
N GLY A 240 19.58 14.79 13.73
CA GLY A 240 20.14 13.70 12.93
C GLY A 240 19.15 13.11 11.91
N GLN A 241 18.01 13.76 11.68
CA GLN A 241 16.95 13.21 10.84
C GLN A 241 16.95 13.76 9.42
N ALA A 242 16.58 12.92 8.47
CA ALA A 242 16.22 13.29 7.11
C ALA A 242 14.92 12.58 6.73
N THR A 243 13.95 13.31 6.16
CA THR A 243 12.64 12.75 5.77
C THR A 243 12.43 12.86 4.27
N SER A 244 12.05 11.77 3.62
CA SER A 244 11.77 11.75 2.17
C SER A 244 10.53 12.57 1.82
N SER A 245 10.41 12.95 0.54
CA SER A 245 9.11 13.34 -0.02
C SER A 245 8.10 12.19 0.12
N SER A 246 6.81 12.52 0.19
CA SER A 246 5.76 11.51 0.25
C SER A 246 5.59 10.78 -1.10
N ILE A 247 5.35 9.47 -1.05
CA ILE A 247 4.97 8.64 -2.21
C ILE A 247 3.54 8.12 -2.02
N THR A 248 2.74 8.13 -3.09
CA THR A 248 1.34 7.65 -3.10
C THR A 248 1.08 6.58 -4.16
N THR A 249 2.08 6.28 -4.99
CA THR A 249 1.95 5.48 -6.22
C THR A 249 2.33 4.01 -6.02
N LEU A 250 2.63 3.60 -4.79
CA LEU A 250 2.96 2.21 -4.49
C LEU A 250 1.71 1.34 -4.65
N SER A 251 1.82 0.29 -5.47
CA SER A 251 0.76 -0.71 -5.66
C SER A 251 0.56 -1.55 -4.40
N PRO A 252 -0.56 -2.26 -4.24
CA PRO A 252 -0.70 -3.24 -3.15
C PRO A 252 0.38 -4.32 -3.21
N GLY A 253 1.00 -4.60 -2.07
CA GLY A 253 2.12 -5.53 -1.94
C GLY A 253 3.26 -5.01 -1.06
N PRO A 254 4.33 -5.81 -0.88
CA PRO A 254 5.54 -5.39 -0.19
C PRO A 254 6.47 -4.59 -1.11
N HIS A 255 7.09 -3.54 -0.57
CA HIS A 255 8.06 -2.68 -1.23
C HIS A 255 9.32 -2.55 -0.38
N ASN A 256 10.50 -2.75 -0.96
CA ASN A 256 11.77 -2.59 -0.23
C ASN A 256 12.19 -1.13 -0.20
N VAL A 257 12.46 -0.59 0.97
CA VAL A 257 12.87 0.79 1.17
C VAL A 257 14.28 0.83 1.76
N ASP A 258 15.18 1.49 1.04
CA ASP A 258 16.56 1.67 1.43
C ASP A 258 16.83 3.14 1.74
N ALA A 259 17.68 3.41 2.74
CA ALA A 259 18.17 4.73 3.06
C ALA A 259 19.68 4.69 3.28
N THR A 260 20.41 5.57 2.58
CA THR A 260 21.86 5.67 2.66
C THR A 260 22.27 7.09 3.04
N TYR A 261 22.94 7.24 4.17
CA TYR A 261 23.60 8.48 4.56
C TYR A 261 24.95 8.60 3.85
N SER A 262 25.20 9.76 3.23
CA SER A 262 26.39 10.01 2.41
C SER A 262 27.69 10.11 3.22
N GLY A 263 27.59 10.41 4.52
CA GLY A 263 28.73 10.93 5.27
C GLY A 263 29.05 12.39 4.90
N ASN A 264 30.13 12.88 5.50
CA ASN A 264 30.79 14.14 5.22
C ASN A 264 32.29 14.04 5.65
N GLY A 265 32.96 15.16 5.89
CA GLY A 265 34.37 15.17 6.33
C GLY A 265 34.60 14.57 7.73
N ASP A 266 33.59 14.66 8.59
CA ASP A 266 33.66 14.26 10.01
C ASP A 266 32.94 12.94 10.28
N PHE A 267 32.07 12.49 9.37
CA PHE A 267 31.27 11.27 9.49
C PHE A 267 31.40 10.39 8.25
N LYS A 268 31.71 9.10 8.45
CA LYS A 268 31.60 8.08 7.41
C LYS A 268 30.13 7.86 7.06
N GLY A 269 29.87 7.62 5.78
CA GLY A 269 28.54 7.21 5.31
C GLY A 269 28.10 5.87 5.90
N SER A 270 26.80 5.67 5.99
CA SER A 270 26.21 4.43 6.52
C SER A 270 24.90 4.10 5.80
N ASN A 271 24.52 2.83 5.84
CA ASN A 271 23.25 2.34 5.28
C ASN A 271 22.33 1.93 6.43
N ALA A 272 21.05 2.26 6.31
CA ALA A 272 20.05 1.67 7.18
C ALA A 272 19.81 0.20 6.85
N THR A 273 19.35 -0.57 7.84
CA THR A 273 18.72 -1.87 7.53
C THR A 273 17.50 -1.62 6.63
N PRO A 274 17.34 -2.36 5.53
CA PRO A 274 16.20 -2.18 4.63
C PRO A 274 14.86 -2.36 5.36
N LEU A 275 13.91 -1.48 5.05
CA LEU A 275 12.55 -1.50 5.59
C LEU A 275 11.61 -2.06 4.52
N VAL A 276 10.78 -3.05 4.87
CA VAL A 276 9.70 -3.51 3.98
C VAL A 276 8.43 -2.70 4.25
N GLN A 277 8.05 -1.81 3.32
CA GLN A 277 6.78 -1.10 3.33
C GLN A 277 5.69 -2.02 2.77
N THR A 278 4.67 -2.32 3.56
CA THR A 278 3.51 -3.10 3.09
C THR A 278 2.36 -2.17 2.70
N VAL A 279 1.82 -2.34 1.51
CA VAL A 279 0.66 -1.59 1.00
C VAL A 279 -0.52 -2.54 0.82
N SER A 280 -1.66 -2.20 1.41
CA SER A 280 -2.92 -2.94 1.28
C SER A 280 -3.84 -2.28 0.24
N PRO A 281 -4.76 -3.03 -0.40
CA PRO A 281 -5.83 -2.41 -1.19
C PRO A 281 -6.65 -1.42 -0.36
N ALA A 282 -7.07 -0.32 -0.96
CA ALA A 282 -7.84 0.73 -0.27
C ALA A 282 -9.33 0.39 -0.21
N SER A 283 -10.01 0.80 0.86
CA SER A 283 -11.48 0.77 0.92
C SER A 283 -12.09 1.83 0.00
N VAL A 284 -13.37 1.64 -0.35
CA VAL A 284 -14.14 2.60 -1.15
C VAL A 284 -15.37 3.08 -0.39
N THR A 285 -15.85 4.26 -0.79
CA THR A 285 -17.22 4.72 -0.52
C THR A 285 -18.01 4.59 -1.81
N THR A 286 -19.22 4.07 -1.72
CA THR A 286 -20.09 3.85 -2.86
C THR A 286 -21.36 4.70 -2.69
N THR A 287 -22.06 5.02 -3.77
CA THR A 287 -23.34 5.73 -3.73
C THR A 287 -24.18 5.41 -4.96
N LEU A 288 -25.32 4.78 -4.71
CA LEU A 288 -26.34 4.42 -5.69
C LEU A 288 -27.46 5.45 -5.75
N ALA A 289 -27.75 5.92 -6.96
CA ALA A 289 -28.87 6.82 -7.24
C ALA A 289 -29.75 6.29 -8.38
N SER A 290 -31.04 6.62 -8.34
CA SER A 290 -31.98 6.44 -9.45
C SER A 290 -32.64 7.78 -9.80
N ALA A 291 -33.22 7.88 -11.00
CA ALA A 291 -33.85 9.10 -11.51
C ALA A 291 -35.22 9.44 -10.88
N GLY A 292 -35.55 8.92 -9.69
CA GLY A 292 -36.86 9.09 -9.05
C GLY A 292 -37.93 8.14 -9.60
N PRO A 293 -39.20 8.27 -9.17
CA PRO A 293 -40.28 7.40 -9.64
C PRO A 293 -40.43 7.44 -11.17
N SER A 294 -40.78 6.30 -11.76
CA SER A 294 -41.02 6.18 -13.20
C SER A 294 -42.45 5.73 -13.48
N THR A 295 -42.87 5.81 -14.75
CA THR A 295 -44.08 5.12 -15.20
C THR A 295 -43.76 3.77 -15.82
N PHE A 296 -44.66 2.80 -15.74
CA PHE A 296 -44.47 1.47 -16.32
C PHE A 296 -44.12 1.55 -17.81
N GLY A 297 -43.01 0.89 -18.18
CA GLY A 297 -42.42 0.91 -19.50
C GLY A 297 -41.46 2.08 -19.78
N GLN A 298 -41.35 3.06 -18.88
CA GLN A 298 -40.32 4.10 -18.95
C GLN A 298 -38.98 3.55 -18.46
N ALA A 299 -37.91 3.84 -19.19
CA ALA A 299 -36.56 3.51 -18.77
C ALA A 299 -36.16 4.29 -17.50
N VAL A 300 -35.59 3.58 -16.53
CA VAL A 300 -34.95 4.12 -15.33
C VAL A 300 -33.46 3.88 -15.45
N THR A 301 -32.66 4.93 -15.25
CA THR A 301 -31.21 4.83 -15.17
C THR A 301 -30.79 4.82 -13.70
N PHE A 302 -30.11 3.74 -13.31
CA PHE A 302 -29.39 3.64 -12.05
C PHE A 302 -27.95 4.07 -12.27
N THR A 303 -27.44 4.90 -11.37
CA THR A 303 -26.09 5.42 -11.40
C THR A 303 -25.40 5.07 -10.11
N ASP A 304 -24.29 4.34 -10.20
CA ASP A 304 -23.43 4.03 -9.07
C ASP A 304 -22.15 4.85 -9.17
N THR A 305 -21.75 5.50 -8.08
CA THR A 305 -20.49 6.25 -7.98
C THR A 305 -19.62 5.61 -6.90
N VAL A 306 -18.40 5.23 -7.27
CA VAL A 306 -17.42 4.55 -6.40
C VAL A 306 -16.22 5.47 -6.23
N CYS A 307 -15.93 5.88 -5.00
CA CYS A 307 -14.82 6.78 -4.67
C CYS A 307 -13.85 6.10 -3.71
N ALA A 308 -12.55 6.37 -3.88
CA ALA A 308 -11.54 5.98 -2.91
C ALA A 308 -11.87 6.56 -1.52
N ALA A 309 -11.82 5.73 -0.47
CA ALA A 309 -12.06 6.18 0.90
C ALA A 309 -10.74 6.55 1.61
N SER A 310 -10.83 7.48 2.57
CA SER A 310 -9.70 7.80 3.46
C SER A 310 -9.16 6.53 4.14
N PRO A 311 -7.82 6.34 4.22
CA PRO A 311 -6.76 7.32 3.96
C PRO A 311 -6.21 7.38 2.52
N SER A 312 -6.85 6.74 1.53
CA SER A 312 -6.49 6.86 0.11
C SER A 312 -6.91 8.21 -0.47
N THR A 313 -6.04 9.22 -0.41
CA THR A 313 -6.36 10.60 -0.82
C THR A 313 -5.79 10.98 -2.19
N ASN A 314 -4.77 10.28 -2.68
CA ASN A 314 -4.15 10.57 -3.98
C ASN A 314 -3.72 9.30 -4.74
N PRO A 315 -4.66 8.37 -5.01
CA PRO A 315 -4.37 7.20 -5.83
C PRO A 315 -4.01 7.60 -7.26
N ALA A 316 -3.10 6.85 -7.89
CA ALA A 316 -2.69 7.13 -9.27
C ALA A 316 -3.83 6.89 -10.29
N ALA A 317 -4.78 6.02 -9.96
CA ALA A 317 -5.99 5.78 -10.73
C ALA A 317 -7.22 5.65 -9.79
N PRO A 318 -8.41 6.12 -10.21
CA PRO A 318 -9.64 5.89 -9.47
C PRO A 318 -10.07 4.42 -9.55
N PRO A 319 -11.05 3.99 -8.73
CA PRO A 319 -11.58 2.61 -8.76
C PRO A 319 -12.02 2.17 -10.15
N SER A 320 -11.69 0.93 -10.53
CA SER A 320 -12.00 0.32 -11.83
C SER A 320 -12.74 -1.01 -11.63
N GLY A 321 -13.15 -1.69 -12.70
CA GLY A 321 -13.92 -2.94 -12.61
C GLY A 321 -15.41 -2.73 -12.82
N THR A 322 -16.25 -3.52 -12.16
CA THR A 322 -17.69 -3.59 -12.45
C THR A 322 -18.57 -3.43 -11.22
N VAL A 323 -19.77 -2.89 -11.44
CA VAL A 323 -20.87 -2.84 -10.47
C VAL A 323 -22.03 -3.68 -11.00
N ALA A 324 -22.54 -4.60 -10.19
CA ALA A 324 -23.75 -5.36 -10.51
C ALA A 324 -24.98 -4.68 -9.89
N PHE A 325 -26.02 -4.45 -10.69
CA PHE A 325 -27.28 -3.86 -10.26
C PHE A 325 -28.35 -4.95 -10.21
N ARG A 326 -29.07 -5.06 -9.09
CA ARG A 326 -30.08 -6.08 -8.87
C ARG A 326 -31.37 -5.50 -8.31
N ASP A 327 -32.49 -6.10 -8.68
CA ASP A 327 -33.74 -5.95 -7.94
C ASP A 327 -34.02 -7.27 -7.21
N GLY A 328 -33.97 -7.27 -5.88
CA GLY A 328 -33.98 -8.54 -5.16
C GLY A 328 -32.80 -9.45 -5.57
N SER A 329 -33.10 -10.65 -6.08
CA SER A 329 -32.13 -11.60 -6.63
C SER A 329 -31.81 -11.35 -8.11
N THR A 330 -32.70 -10.69 -8.85
CA THR A 330 -32.70 -10.54 -10.30
C THR A 330 -31.61 -9.60 -10.77
N LEU A 331 -30.85 -9.96 -11.81
CA LEU A 331 -29.79 -9.11 -12.33
C LEU A 331 -30.37 -8.12 -13.34
N LEU A 332 -30.36 -6.83 -13.01
CA LEU A 332 -30.79 -5.80 -13.98
C LEU A 332 -29.69 -5.50 -15.01
N GLY A 333 -28.43 -5.71 -14.63
CA GLY A 333 -27.28 -5.55 -15.50
C GLY A 333 -25.99 -5.31 -14.74
N THR A 334 -24.88 -5.34 -15.48
CA THR A 334 -23.55 -5.00 -14.97
C THR A 334 -23.03 -3.76 -15.69
N GLY A 335 -22.50 -2.82 -14.91
CA GLY A 335 -21.90 -1.60 -15.42
C GLY A 335 -20.39 -1.60 -15.21
N THR A 336 -19.62 -1.27 -16.25
CA THR A 336 -18.18 -1.02 -16.13
C THR A 336 -17.92 0.39 -15.62
N LEU A 337 -17.06 0.53 -14.61
CA LEU A 337 -16.68 1.81 -14.05
C LEU A 337 -15.78 2.61 -15.02
N ALA A 338 -16.07 3.89 -15.16
CA ALA A 338 -15.22 4.87 -15.84
C ALA A 338 -15.01 6.10 -14.95
N PRO A 339 -13.87 6.81 -15.06
CA PRO A 339 -13.59 7.99 -14.24
C PRO A 339 -14.72 9.03 -14.30
N GLY A 340 -15.19 9.49 -13.14
CA GLY A 340 -16.30 10.44 -13.03
C GLY A 340 -16.92 10.49 -11.63
N GLY A 341 -17.70 11.54 -11.35
CA GLY A 341 -18.37 11.71 -10.05
C GLY A 341 -17.55 12.42 -8.96
N GLY A 342 -16.33 12.85 -9.27
CA GLY A 342 -15.45 13.59 -8.36
C GLY A 342 -13.98 13.24 -8.55
N THR A 343 -13.11 13.85 -7.75
CA THR A 343 -11.68 13.46 -7.67
C THR A 343 -11.58 12.08 -7.02
N ASN A 344 -10.80 11.17 -7.63
CA ASN A 344 -10.62 9.77 -7.18
C ASN A 344 -11.90 8.92 -7.19
N CYS A 345 -12.87 9.30 -8.03
CA CYS A 345 -14.12 8.57 -8.21
C CYS A 345 -14.27 8.04 -9.63
N SER A 346 -15.02 6.96 -9.73
CA SER A 346 -15.53 6.42 -10.98
C SER A 346 -17.05 6.24 -10.89
N ARG A 347 -17.70 6.18 -12.04
CA ARG A 347 -19.14 6.02 -12.17
C ARG A 347 -19.47 4.96 -13.21
N THR A 348 -20.59 4.29 -13.01
CA THR A 348 -21.22 3.48 -14.05
C THR A 348 -22.73 3.65 -14.02
N GLN A 349 -23.39 3.27 -15.11
CA GLN A 349 -24.83 3.38 -15.27
C GLN A 349 -25.42 2.14 -15.93
N VAL A 350 -26.56 1.71 -15.41
CA VAL A 350 -27.39 0.66 -16.02
C VAL A 350 -28.80 1.22 -16.17
N SER A 351 -29.40 1.02 -17.33
CA SER A 351 -30.78 1.45 -17.60
C SER A 351 -31.66 0.24 -17.88
N THR A 352 -32.84 0.20 -17.26
CA THR A 352 -33.86 -0.82 -17.51
C THR A 352 -35.23 -0.16 -17.66
N SER A 353 -36.08 -0.72 -18.53
CA SER A 353 -37.47 -0.27 -18.71
C SER A 353 -38.48 -1.37 -18.36
N ASN A 354 -38.01 -2.43 -17.71
CA ASN A 354 -38.74 -3.68 -17.53
C ASN A 354 -39.32 -3.86 -16.13
N LEU A 355 -38.97 -2.98 -15.17
CA LEU A 355 -39.52 -3.04 -13.83
C LEU A 355 -41.07 -2.97 -13.87
N LEU A 356 -41.71 -3.98 -13.27
CA LEU A 356 -43.16 -4.05 -13.16
C LEU A 356 -43.70 -2.91 -12.27
N PRO A 357 -45.00 -2.58 -12.33
CA PRO A 357 -45.59 -1.59 -11.42
C PRO A 357 -45.49 -2.03 -9.96
N GLY A 358 -44.90 -1.18 -9.12
CA GLY A 358 -44.63 -1.51 -7.73
C GLY A 358 -43.50 -0.70 -7.13
N THR A 359 -43.04 -1.15 -5.96
CA THR A 359 -41.86 -0.60 -5.28
C THR A 359 -40.76 -1.65 -5.30
N HIS A 360 -39.59 -1.25 -5.82
CA HIS A 360 -38.44 -2.10 -6.04
C HIS A 360 -37.29 -1.66 -5.13
N THR A 361 -36.59 -2.62 -4.52
CA THR A 361 -35.39 -2.35 -3.73
C THR A 361 -34.18 -2.69 -4.55
N ILE A 362 -33.63 -1.67 -5.21
CA ILE A 362 -32.54 -1.81 -6.15
C ILE A 362 -31.24 -1.80 -5.37
N ARG A 363 -30.44 -2.84 -5.54
CA ARG A 363 -29.12 -2.97 -4.94
C ARG A 363 -28.02 -2.85 -5.97
N ALA A 364 -26.92 -2.23 -5.56
CA ALA A 364 -25.70 -2.17 -6.35
C ALA A 364 -24.54 -2.71 -5.52
N GLN A 365 -23.63 -3.43 -6.17
CA GLN A 365 -22.43 -3.95 -5.52
C GLN A 365 -21.22 -3.83 -6.45
N TYR A 366 -20.24 -3.05 -6.00
CA TYR A 366 -18.93 -2.97 -6.63
C TYR A 366 -18.07 -4.18 -6.25
N SER A 367 -17.49 -4.86 -7.26
CA SER A 367 -16.72 -6.09 -7.06
C SER A 367 -15.31 -5.91 -6.47
N GLY A 368 -14.81 -4.67 -6.42
CA GLY A 368 -13.39 -4.41 -6.15
C GLY A 368 -12.52 -4.57 -7.39
N ASP A 369 -11.25 -4.22 -7.25
CA ASP A 369 -10.19 -4.46 -8.22
C ASP A 369 -8.85 -4.76 -7.51
N GLY A 370 -7.72 -4.74 -8.25
CA GLY A 370 -6.41 -5.02 -7.67
C GLY A 370 -5.90 -3.95 -6.68
N ASN A 371 -6.44 -2.73 -6.73
CA ASN A 371 -6.04 -1.58 -5.91
C ASN A 371 -7.07 -1.23 -4.84
N PHE A 372 -8.34 -1.60 -5.04
CA PHE A 372 -9.48 -1.25 -4.20
C PHE A 372 -10.29 -2.49 -3.81
N LEU A 373 -10.69 -2.54 -2.53
CA LEU A 373 -11.57 -3.59 -2.02
C LEU A 373 -12.99 -3.47 -2.62
N ALA A 374 -13.74 -4.58 -2.57
CA ALA A 374 -15.15 -4.59 -2.90
C ALA A 374 -15.94 -3.57 -2.05
N GLY A 375 -16.93 -2.94 -2.67
CA GLY A 375 -17.80 -1.98 -2.00
C GLY A 375 -18.82 -2.66 -1.09
N GLY A 376 -19.40 -1.87 -0.19
CA GLY A 376 -20.57 -2.30 0.57
C GLY A 376 -21.77 -2.56 -0.35
N LEU A 377 -22.72 -3.37 0.12
CA LEU A 377 -23.97 -3.57 -0.60
C LEU A 377 -24.87 -2.34 -0.41
N GLU A 378 -25.20 -1.70 -1.51
CA GLU A 378 -26.00 -0.47 -1.50
C GLU A 378 -27.46 -0.77 -1.78
N SER A 379 -28.36 0.13 -1.41
CA SER A 379 -29.75 0.03 -1.80
C SER A 379 -30.41 1.38 -2.02
N THR A 380 -31.23 1.48 -3.06
CA THR A 380 -32.15 2.59 -3.28
C THR A 380 -33.55 2.05 -3.57
N THR A 381 -34.57 2.87 -3.34
CA THR A 381 -35.96 2.52 -3.64
C THR A 381 -36.37 3.13 -4.98
N GLN A 382 -36.87 2.29 -5.89
CA GLN A 382 -37.45 2.72 -7.16
C GLN A 382 -38.95 2.41 -7.17
N THR A 383 -39.79 3.42 -7.36
CA THR A 383 -41.24 3.22 -7.52
C THR A 383 -41.62 3.33 -8.99
N VAL A 384 -42.34 2.34 -9.50
CA VAL A 384 -42.92 2.32 -10.84
C VAL A 384 -44.42 2.51 -10.72
N ASN A 385 -44.89 3.63 -11.23
CA ASN A 385 -46.29 4.03 -11.24
C ASN A 385 -46.94 3.74 -12.59
N CYS A 386 -48.24 3.93 -12.67
CA CYS A 386 -48.98 3.87 -13.92
C CYS A 386 -49.66 5.21 -14.17
N THR A 387 -49.78 5.60 -15.44
CA THR A 387 -50.48 6.84 -15.79
C THR A 387 -51.94 6.81 -15.36
N ARG A 388 -52.55 5.62 -15.29
CA ARG A 388 -53.89 5.40 -14.75
C ARG A 388 -53.93 4.12 -13.92
N THR A 389 -54.43 4.22 -12.70
CA THR A 389 -54.64 3.06 -11.82
C THR A 389 -56.14 2.86 -11.55
N ILE A 390 -56.61 1.64 -11.70
CA ILE A 390 -57.98 1.19 -11.46
C ILE A 390 -57.95 0.21 -10.29
N THR A 391 -58.78 0.47 -9.29
CA THR A 391 -58.93 -0.37 -8.09
C THR A 391 -60.42 -0.60 -7.79
N GLY A 392 -60.74 -1.53 -6.89
CA GLY A 392 -62.12 -1.76 -6.45
C GLY A 392 -63.01 -2.43 -7.51
N SER A 393 -64.33 -2.23 -7.42
CA SER A 393 -65.28 -2.88 -8.32
C SER A 393 -65.61 -2.01 -9.53
N VAL A 394 -65.44 -2.58 -10.73
CA VAL A 394 -65.79 -1.94 -12.01
C VAL A 394 -66.85 -2.78 -12.72
N VAL A 395 -68.00 -2.19 -13.00
CA VAL A 395 -69.09 -2.86 -13.73
C VAL A 395 -68.83 -2.74 -15.23
N GLY A 396 -68.83 -3.87 -15.94
CA GLY A 396 -68.65 -3.92 -17.40
C GLY A 396 -67.18 -3.93 -17.84
N ALA A 397 -66.98 -3.59 -19.13
CA ALA A 397 -65.67 -3.63 -19.78
C ALA A 397 -64.77 -2.46 -19.37
N VAL A 398 -63.46 -2.70 -19.37
CA VAL A 398 -62.41 -1.68 -19.13
C VAL A 398 -61.59 -1.51 -20.40
N PHE A 399 -61.34 -0.26 -20.80
CA PHE A 399 -60.47 0.07 -21.92
C PHE A 399 -59.24 0.79 -21.40
N ALA A 400 -58.04 0.26 -21.68
CA ALA A 400 -56.76 0.87 -21.37
C ALA A 400 -56.57 2.20 -22.13
N GLY A 401 -55.75 3.10 -21.58
CA GLY A 401 -55.33 4.33 -22.26
C GLY A 401 -54.04 4.13 -23.07
N SER A 402 -53.64 5.14 -23.84
CA SER A 402 -52.39 5.14 -24.62
C SER A 402 -51.11 5.24 -23.75
N GLY A 403 -51.24 5.59 -22.47
CA GLY A 403 -50.17 5.47 -21.48
C GLY A 403 -50.17 4.09 -20.80
N SER A 404 -49.60 3.99 -19.60
CA SER A 404 -49.69 2.79 -18.77
C SER A 404 -50.97 2.74 -17.93
N THR A 405 -51.77 1.69 -18.10
CA THR A 405 -52.95 1.40 -17.27
C THR A 405 -52.64 0.23 -16.34
N CYS A 406 -52.91 0.41 -15.05
CA CYS A 406 -52.78 -0.63 -14.04
C CYS A 406 -54.12 -0.95 -13.38
N ILE A 407 -54.45 -2.24 -13.31
CA ILE A 407 -55.66 -2.75 -12.65
C ILE A 407 -55.18 -3.54 -11.43
N ILE A 408 -55.32 -2.96 -10.24
CA ILE A 408 -54.69 -3.47 -9.02
C ILE A 408 -55.76 -3.73 -7.96
N GLY A 409 -55.84 -4.96 -7.44
CA GLY A 409 -56.81 -5.30 -6.40
C GLY A 409 -58.27 -5.07 -6.83
N ALA A 410 -58.56 -5.16 -8.13
CA ALA A 410 -59.86 -4.80 -8.69
C ALA A 410 -60.71 -6.03 -9.02
N THR A 411 -62.02 -5.86 -9.07
CA THR A 411 -62.96 -6.81 -9.70
C THR A 411 -63.63 -6.15 -10.89
N VAL A 412 -63.28 -6.60 -12.09
CA VAL A 412 -63.84 -6.10 -13.36
C VAL A 412 -64.93 -7.05 -13.85
N GLY A 413 -66.13 -6.53 -14.09
CA GLY A 413 -67.32 -7.30 -14.48
C GLY A 413 -67.41 -7.67 -15.96
N GLY A 414 -66.39 -7.38 -16.77
CA GLY A 414 -66.38 -7.62 -18.21
C GLY A 414 -64.97 -7.68 -18.80
N THR A 415 -64.88 -7.63 -20.12
CA THR A 415 -63.60 -7.73 -20.85
C THR A 415 -62.69 -6.53 -20.60
N VAL A 416 -61.40 -6.78 -20.41
CA VAL A 416 -60.36 -5.74 -20.40
C VAL A 416 -59.74 -5.64 -21.78
N HIS A 417 -59.78 -4.45 -22.37
CA HIS A 417 -59.17 -4.14 -23.64
C HIS A 417 -57.90 -3.33 -23.43
N GLY A 418 -56.75 -3.86 -23.84
CA GLY A 418 -55.51 -3.10 -24.03
C GLY A 418 -55.67 -2.04 -25.11
N ALA A 419 -54.76 -1.08 -25.13
CA ALA A 419 -54.73 -0.02 -26.13
C ALA A 419 -53.46 -0.12 -26.96
N ALA A 420 -53.58 0.14 -28.28
CA ALA A 420 -52.43 0.26 -29.15
C ALA A 420 -51.50 1.38 -28.65
N GLY A 421 -50.20 1.10 -28.56
CA GLY A 421 -49.19 2.00 -27.98
C GLY A 421 -49.20 2.09 -26.45
N GLY A 422 -50.23 1.55 -25.78
CA GLY A 422 -50.36 1.59 -24.33
C GLY A 422 -49.77 0.36 -23.64
N ALA A 423 -49.39 0.53 -22.38
CA ALA A 423 -48.97 -0.58 -21.51
C ALA A 423 -50.11 -0.99 -20.58
N LEU A 424 -50.31 -2.29 -20.36
CA LEU A 424 -51.35 -2.81 -19.48
C LEU A 424 -50.74 -3.75 -18.45
N PHE A 425 -50.97 -3.46 -17.18
CA PHE A 425 -50.57 -4.32 -16.07
C PHE A 425 -51.76 -4.64 -15.16
N ILE A 426 -51.89 -5.89 -14.75
CA ILE A 426 -53.00 -6.36 -13.92
C ILE A 426 -52.41 -7.13 -12.74
N SER A 427 -52.70 -6.73 -11.52
CA SER A 427 -52.19 -7.41 -10.33
C SER A 427 -53.29 -7.67 -9.32
N ASN A 428 -53.29 -8.88 -8.74
CA ASN A 428 -54.20 -9.28 -7.67
C ASN A 428 -55.68 -8.96 -7.96
N SER A 429 -56.09 -9.09 -9.22
CA SER A 429 -57.39 -8.64 -9.71
C SER A 429 -58.20 -9.80 -10.28
N THR A 430 -59.53 -9.70 -10.17
CA THR A 430 -60.48 -10.64 -10.78
C THR A 430 -61.12 -10.03 -12.01
N ILE A 431 -60.91 -10.63 -13.18
CA ILE A 431 -61.51 -10.23 -14.44
C ILE A 431 -62.59 -11.26 -14.80
N ARG A 432 -63.86 -10.86 -14.71
CA ARG A 432 -65.03 -11.66 -15.10
C ARG A 432 -65.31 -11.51 -16.59
N GLY A 433 -64.31 -11.81 -17.40
CA GLY A 433 -64.31 -11.64 -18.85
C GLY A 433 -62.96 -12.03 -19.44
N SER A 434 -62.72 -11.67 -20.70
CA SER A 434 -61.43 -11.88 -21.36
C SER A 434 -60.51 -10.67 -21.19
N ILE A 435 -59.23 -10.85 -21.49
CA ILE A 435 -58.25 -9.78 -21.65
C ILE A 435 -57.80 -9.80 -23.11
N LEU A 436 -57.97 -8.69 -23.83
CA LEU A 436 -57.63 -8.57 -25.24
C LEU A 436 -56.66 -7.39 -25.39
N SER A 437 -55.41 -7.64 -25.80
CA SER A 437 -54.44 -6.56 -26.05
C SER A 437 -53.78 -6.74 -27.41
N SER A 438 -53.90 -5.72 -28.25
CA SER A 438 -53.31 -5.69 -29.58
C SER A 438 -52.46 -4.43 -29.72
N ASP A 439 -51.26 -4.55 -30.29
CA ASP A 439 -50.33 -3.43 -30.50
C ASP A 439 -49.90 -2.71 -29.21
N GLY A 440 -49.98 -3.38 -28.07
CA GLY A 440 -49.56 -2.82 -26.79
C GLY A 440 -48.05 -2.64 -26.72
N THR A 441 -47.59 -1.66 -25.94
CA THR A 441 -46.15 -1.50 -25.68
C THR A 441 -45.63 -2.51 -24.68
N ARG A 442 -46.42 -2.92 -23.69
CA ARG A 442 -46.11 -3.97 -22.70
C ARG A 442 -47.38 -4.60 -22.15
N PHE A 443 -47.28 -5.84 -21.68
CA PHE A 443 -48.37 -6.52 -20.97
C PHE A 443 -47.84 -7.28 -19.76
N GLY A 444 -48.57 -7.20 -18.65
CA GLY A 444 -48.29 -8.04 -17.47
C GLY A 444 -49.55 -8.43 -16.71
N ILE A 445 -49.61 -9.66 -16.23
CA ILE A 445 -50.63 -10.08 -15.25
C ILE A 445 -50.03 -10.97 -14.16
N CYS A 446 -50.27 -10.61 -12.90
CA CYS A 446 -49.69 -11.26 -11.72
C CYS A 446 -50.75 -11.52 -10.64
N GLY A 447 -50.84 -12.76 -10.13
CA GLY A 447 -51.74 -13.14 -9.03
C GLY A 447 -53.23 -12.93 -9.34
N GLY A 448 -53.60 -12.87 -10.62
CA GLY A 448 -54.96 -12.56 -11.07
C GLY A 448 -55.83 -13.79 -11.27
N THR A 449 -57.15 -13.57 -11.35
CA THR A 449 -58.13 -14.55 -11.83
C THR A 449 -58.84 -14.02 -13.07
N VAL A 450 -58.85 -14.80 -14.15
CA VAL A 450 -59.51 -14.46 -15.42
C VAL A 450 -60.51 -15.56 -15.77
N THR A 451 -61.79 -15.25 -15.87
CA THR A 451 -62.81 -16.25 -16.20
C THR A 451 -62.93 -16.51 -17.71
N GLY A 452 -62.48 -15.57 -18.54
CA GLY A 452 -62.38 -15.70 -19.99
C GLY A 452 -60.97 -16.09 -20.46
N SER A 453 -60.64 -15.67 -21.67
CA SER A 453 -59.33 -15.91 -22.31
C SER A 453 -58.38 -14.72 -22.14
N VAL A 454 -57.09 -14.95 -22.31
CA VAL A 454 -56.06 -13.89 -22.40
C VAL A 454 -55.45 -13.95 -23.79
N ASP A 455 -55.73 -12.94 -24.61
CA ASP A 455 -55.26 -12.88 -26.00
C ASP A 455 -54.40 -11.62 -26.20
N ILE A 456 -53.09 -11.81 -26.39
CA ILE A 456 -52.09 -10.75 -26.55
C ILE A 456 -51.42 -10.89 -27.91
N THR A 457 -51.55 -9.85 -28.73
CA THR A 457 -51.09 -9.86 -30.13
C THR A 457 -50.23 -8.65 -30.44
N ARG A 458 -49.07 -8.86 -31.10
CA ARG A 458 -48.19 -7.80 -31.60
C ARG A 458 -47.75 -6.81 -30.53
N ALA A 459 -47.51 -7.30 -29.30
CA ALA A 459 -46.88 -6.48 -28.28
C ALA A 459 -45.45 -6.14 -28.70
N SER A 460 -45.10 -4.85 -28.66
CA SER A 460 -43.76 -4.38 -29.05
C SER A 460 -42.72 -4.52 -27.94
N GLY A 461 -43.16 -4.70 -26.70
CA GLY A 461 -42.33 -4.93 -25.52
C GLY A 461 -42.75 -6.21 -24.80
N PHE A 462 -42.12 -6.44 -23.65
CA PHE A 462 -42.22 -7.71 -22.93
C PHE A 462 -43.65 -8.04 -22.47
N VAL A 463 -43.95 -9.35 -22.46
CA VAL A 463 -45.24 -9.92 -22.07
C VAL A 463 -45.01 -10.91 -20.93
N VAL A 464 -45.48 -10.59 -19.72
CA VAL A 464 -45.42 -11.50 -18.57
C VAL A 464 -46.81 -11.98 -18.18
N ILE A 465 -47.00 -13.28 -18.09
CA ILE A 465 -48.21 -13.92 -17.55
C ILE A 465 -47.74 -14.83 -16.42
N GLY A 466 -47.53 -14.24 -15.24
CA GLY A 466 -46.89 -14.93 -14.14
C GLY A 466 -45.41 -15.20 -14.41
N ASP A 467 -44.60 -14.90 -13.40
CA ASP A 467 -43.24 -15.35 -13.16
C ASP A 467 -42.87 -15.04 -11.69
N PRO A 468 -43.07 -15.99 -10.76
CA PRO A 468 -42.78 -15.76 -9.35
C PRO A 468 -41.28 -15.73 -9.03
N GLY A 469 -40.41 -16.05 -9.99
CA GLY A 469 -38.97 -16.13 -9.82
C GLY A 469 -38.33 -14.75 -9.76
N ASP A 470 -37.75 -14.34 -10.86
CA ASP A 470 -36.97 -13.12 -10.99
C ASP A 470 -37.84 -11.87 -11.21
N ASP A 471 -39.03 -12.02 -11.79
CA ASP A 471 -39.99 -10.94 -12.02
C ASP A 471 -40.91 -10.69 -10.80
N GLY A 472 -40.92 -11.59 -9.81
CA GLY A 472 -41.71 -11.48 -8.59
C GLY A 472 -43.23 -11.39 -8.86
N CYS A 473 -43.68 -11.89 -9.99
CA CYS A 473 -45.04 -11.86 -10.52
C CYS A 473 -45.76 -13.20 -10.24
N PRO A 474 -46.63 -13.32 -9.23
CA PRO A 474 -47.25 -14.61 -8.93
C PRO A 474 -48.08 -15.17 -10.11
N GLY A 475 -48.13 -16.49 -10.23
CA GLY A 475 -48.93 -17.17 -11.24
C GLY A 475 -50.43 -16.86 -11.16
N ASN A 476 -51.12 -17.00 -12.28
CA ASN A 476 -52.52 -16.62 -12.44
C ASN A 476 -53.46 -17.82 -12.56
N ARG A 477 -54.75 -17.61 -12.30
CA ARG A 477 -55.81 -18.58 -12.59
C ARG A 477 -56.64 -18.11 -13.79
N ILE A 478 -56.49 -18.78 -14.93
CA ILE A 478 -57.14 -18.42 -16.19
C ILE A 478 -58.05 -19.58 -16.58
N THR A 479 -59.37 -19.35 -16.67
CA THR A 479 -60.32 -20.44 -16.99
C THR A 479 -60.36 -20.72 -18.50
N GLY A 480 -60.21 -19.69 -19.32
CA GLY A 480 -60.14 -19.80 -20.78
C GLY A 480 -58.75 -20.18 -21.29
N GLN A 481 -58.50 -19.88 -22.56
CA GLN A 481 -57.21 -20.11 -23.23
C GLN A 481 -56.28 -18.90 -23.08
N VAL A 482 -54.97 -19.14 -23.24
CA VAL A 482 -53.95 -18.09 -23.37
C VAL A 482 -53.42 -18.13 -24.80
N THR A 483 -53.51 -17.00 -25.52
CA THR A 483 -53.01 -16.86 -26.89
C THR A 483 -52.01 -15.70 -26.94
N LEU A 484 -50.76 -16.00 -27.26
CA LEU A 484 -49.70 -15.04 -27.53
C LEU A 484 -49.34 -15.11 -29.01
N SER A 485 -49.47 -14.01 -29.75
CA SER A 485 -49.28 -14.01 -31.20
C SER A 485 -48.43 -12.83 -31.69
N ASN A 486 -47.30 -13.13 -32.34
CA ASN A 486 -46.39 -12.16 -32.96
C ASN A 486 -45.86 -11.08 -31.99
N ASN A 487 -45.55 -11.43 -30.74
CA ASN A 487 -44.98 -10.49 -29.76
C ASN A 487 -43.45 -10.38 -29.94
N HIS A 488 -42.83 -9.23 -29.67
CA HIS A 488 -41.48 -8.93 -30.21
C HIS A 488 -40.32 -8.84 -29.22
N SER A 489 -40.56 -8.88 -27.90
CA SER A 489 -39.49 -8.73 -26.88
C SER A 489 -39.37 -9.90 -25.90
N GLY A 490 -39.80 -11.10 -26.31
CA GLY A 490 -39.94 -12.26 -25.43
C GLY A 490 -41.31 -12.33 -24.77
N ALA A 491 -41.57 -13.47 -24.13
CA ALA A 491 -42.75 -13.66 -23.31
C ALA A 491 -42.51 -14.74 -22.26
N GLU A 492 -43.03 -14.51 -21.07
CA GLU A 492 -43.10 -15.50 -19.98
C GLU A 492 -44.56 -15.88 -19.74
N VAL A 493 -44.77 -17.18 -19.63
CA VAL A 493 -46.01 -17.77 -19.12
C VAL A 493 -45.59 -18.77 -18.06
N ILE A 494 -45.54 -18.34 -16.80
CA ILE A 494 -44.94 -19.14 -15.73
C ILE A 494 -45.88 -19.32 -14.53
N ALA A 495 -45.90 -20.55 -13.99
CA ALA A 495 -46.64 -20.94 -12.79
C ALA A 495 -48.17 -20.67 -12.83
N ASN A 496 -48.77 -20.65 -14.02
CA ASN A 496 -50.21 -20.40 -14.16
C ASN A 496 -51.05 -21.68 -14.09
N HIS A 497 -52.30 -21.52 -13.70
CA HIS A 497 -53.34 -22.52 -13.87
C HIS A 497 -54.30 -22.10 -15.00
N VAL A 498 -54.10 -22.65 -16.18
CA VAL A 498 -54.87 -22.38 -17.41
C VAL A 498 -55.85 -23.52 -17.68
N GLY A 499 -57.15 -23.23 -17.71
CA GLY A 499 -58.19 -24.23 -17.97
C GLY A 499 -58.30 -24.62 -19.44
N GLY A 500 -57.98 -23.70 -20.35
CA GLY A 500 -57.93 -23.94 -21.80
C GLY A 500 -56.54 -24.30 -22.32
N SER A 501 -56.34 -24.12 -23.63
CA SER A 501 -55.06 -24.30 -24.30
C SER A 501 -54.13 -23.08 -24.09
N VAL A 502 -52.82 -23.31 -24.17
CA VAL A 502 -51.81 -22.24 -24.28
C VAL A 502 -51.23 -22.28 -25.69
N GLN A 503 -51.32 -21.17 -26.40
CA GLN A 503 -50.79 -21.02 -27.75
C GLN A 503 -49.81 -19.87 -27.82
N VAL A 504 -48.55 -20.13 -28.20
CA VAL A 504 -47.52 -19.11 -28.36
C VAL A 504 -46.98 -19.17 -29.78
N GLN A 505 -47.32 -18.19 -30.60
CA GLN A 505 -47.06 -18.20 -32.03
C GLN A 505 -46.30 -16.94 -32.45
N GLY A 506 -45.23 -17.10 -33.25
CA GLY A 506 -44.50 -15.97 -33.84
C GLY A 506 -43.82 -15.03 -32.84
N THR A 507 -43.68 -15.42 -31.57
CA THR A 507 -43.04 -14.58 -30.56
C THR A 507 -41.53 -14.55 -30.76
N THR A 508 -40.93 -13.36 -30.72
CA THR A 508 -39.50 -13.14 -30.90
C THR A 508 -38.90 -12.38 -29.73
N GLY A 509 -37.58 -12.42 -29.57
CA GLY A 509 -36.86 -11.70 -28.51
C GLY A 509 -36.54 -12.60 -27.32
N THR A 510 -35.83 -12.04 -26.34
CA THR A 510 -35.21 -12.84 -25.28
C THR A 510 -35.82 -12.66 -23.90
N GLY A 511 -36.56 -11.58 -23.62
CA GLY A 511 -37.07 -11.27 -22.28
C GLY A 511 -36.43 -9.99 -21.70
N PRO A 512 -36.85 -9.56 -20.50
CA PRO A 512 -36.43 -8.32 -19.88
C PRO A 512 -35.06 -8.32 -19.18
N PHE A 513 -34.54 -9.48 -18.79
CA PHE A 513 -33.31 -9.63 -18.00
C PHE A 513 -32.21 -10.39 -18.77
N PRO A 514 -30.93 -10.27 -18.34
CA PRO A 514 -29.81 -10.94 -19.00
C PRO A 514 -29.85 -12.48 -19.00
N GLU A 515 -30.57 -13.07 -18.04
CA GLU A 515 -30.82 -14.51 -17.93
C GLU A 515 -31.80 -15.01 -19.00
N ASP A 516 -32.74 -14.16 -19.41
CA ASP A 516 -33.76 -14.55 -20.37
C ASP A 516 -33.15 -14.62 -21.77
N THR A 517 -33.28 -15.78 -22.42
CA THR A 517 -32.69 -16.01 -23.75
C THR A 517 -33.72 -16.28 -24.83
N ARG A 518 -35.00 -16.44 -24.48
CA ARG A 518 -36.11 -16.84 -25.35
C ARG A 518 -37.44 -16.76 -24.60
N ALA A 519 -38.55 -17.03 -25.29
CA ALA A 519 -39.84 -17.17 -24.60
C ALA A 519 -39.86 -18.38 -23.66
N GLU A 520 -40.43 -18.19 -22.48
CA GLU A 520 -40.45 -19.19 -21.41
C GLU A 520 -41.87 -19.60 -21.09
N ILE A 521 -42.09 -20.91 -21.09
CA ILE A 521 -43.38 -21.52 -20.79
C ILE A 521 -43.07 -22.64 -19.82
N GLU A 522 -43.19 -22.36 -18.53
CA GLU A 522 -42.77 -23.29 -17.49
C GLU A 522 -43.68 -23.35 -16.26
N GLY A 523 -43.65 -24.49 -15.58
CA GLY A 523 -44.37 -24.69 -14.32
C GLY A 523 -45.89 -24.52 -14.40
N ASN A 524 -46.48 -24.48 -15.60
CA ASN A 524 -47.92 -24.26 -15.75
C ASN A 524 -48.71 -25.56 -15.56
N THR A 525 -49.96 -25.42 -15.12
CA THR A 525 -51.01 -26.43 -15.25
C THR A 525 -51.95 -26.02 -16.37
N ILE A 526 -52.02 -26.81 -17.44
CA ILE A 526 -52.73 -26.52 -18.68
C ILE A 526 -53.78 -27.62 -18.93
N GLY A 527 -55.06 -27.23 -18.88
CA GLY A 527 -56.21 -28.11 -19.09
C GLY A 527 -56.54 -28.41 -20.56
N GLY A 528 -55.92 -27.69 -21.50
CA GLY A 528 -55.98 -27.92 -22.94
C GLY A 528 -54.65 -28.36 -23.56
N SER A 529 -54.44 -28.01 -24.83
CA SER A 529 -53.19 -28.28 -25.55
C SER A 529 -52.17 -27.17 -25.35
N LEU A 530 -50.87 -27.51 -25.42
CA LEU A 530 -49.76 -26.58 -25.48
C LEU A 530 -49.21 -26.55 -26.90
N ILE A 531 -49.32 -25.40 -27.57
CA ILE A 531 -49.05 -25.27 -29.02
C ILE A 531 -48.10 -24.12 -29.26
N CYS A 532 -46.96 -24.39 -29.91
CA CYS A 532 -46.01 -23.34 -30.26
C CYS A 532 -45.53 -23.45 -31.70
N SER A 533 -45.51 -22.32 -32.41
CA SER A 533 -45.09 -22.27 -33.82
C SER A 533 -44.42 -20.96 -34.16
N GLY A 534 -43.36 -21.00 -34.97
CA GLY A 534 -42.72 -19.81 -35.52
C GLY A 534 -42.07 -18.85 -34.51
N ASN A 535 -41.88 -19.25 -33.25
CA ASN A 535 -41.19 -18.43 -32.25
C ASN A 535 -39.68 -18.45 -32.49
N VAL A 536 -39.01 -17.32 -32.27
CA VAL A 536 -37.57 -17.17 -32.48
C VAL A 536 -36.91 -16.39 -31.32
N PRO A 537 -36.14 -17.07 -30.45
CA PRO A 537 -35.87 -18.51 -30.46
C PRO A 537 -37.08 -19.39 -30.07
N ALA A 538 -36.99 -20.71 -30.29
CA ALA A 538 -38.04 -21.66 -29.85
C ALA A 538 -38.22 -21.61 -28.32
N PRO A 539 -39.44 -21.76 -27.76
CA PRO A 539 -39.64 -21.59 -26.33
C PRO A 539 -38.95 -22.68 -25.50
N THR A 540 -38.70 -22.38 -24.23
CA THR A 540 -38.10 -23.28 -23.24
C THR A 540 -39.02 -23.45 -22.03
N ASN A 541 -38.71 -24.44 -21.20
CA ASN A 541 -39.30 -24.62 -19.88
C ASN A 541 -38.25 -24.63 -18.76
N ASP A 542 -36.98 -24.34 -19.08
CA ASP A 542 -35.84 -24.22 -18.16
C ASP A 542 -35.72 -25.29 -17.06
N GLY A 543 -36.19 -26.50 -17.37
CA GLY A 543 -36.18 -27.64 -16.46
C GLY A 543 -37.38 -27.72 -15.50
N ASN A 544 -38.31 -26.77 -15.58
CA ASN A 544 -39.57 -26.69 -14.84
C ASN A 544 -40.76 -27.10 -15.75
N PRO A 545 -41.07 -28.41 -15.85
CA PRO A 545 -41.99 -28.93 -16.84
C PRO A 545 -43.44 -28.45 -16.66
N ASN A 546 -44.15 -28.29 -17.78
CA ASN A 546 -45.58 -28.01 -17.76
C ASN A 546 -46.40 -29.28 -17.56
N SER A 547 -47.44 -29.20 -16.74
CA SER A 547 -48.48 -30.22 -16.63
C SER A 547 -49.57 -29.94 -17.68
N VAL A 548 -49.64 -30.75 -18.73
CA VAL A 548 -50.56 -30.56 -19.87
C VAL A 548 -51.43 -31.79 -20.04
N THR A 549 -52.75 -31.62 -20.05
CA THR A 549 -53.73 -32.70 -20.26
C THR A 549 -54.01 -32.97 -21.75
N GLY A 550 -53.85 -31.95 -22.61
CA GLY A 550 -54.01 -32.05 -24.06
C GLY A 550 -52.72 -32.40 -24.81
N LEU A 551 -52.68 -32.08 -26.10
CA LEU A 551 -51.51 -32.35 -26.95
C LEU A 551 -50.44 -31.29 -26.77
N ARG A 552 -49.18 -31.70 -26.93
CA ARG A 552 -48.03 -30.81 -27.12
C ARG A 552 -47.67 -30.78 -28.59
N LEU A 553 -47.66 -29.60 -29.22
CA LEU A 553 -47.50 -29.45 -30.67
C LEU A 553 -46.43 -28.42 -31.05
N GLY A 554 -45.78 -28.66 -32.19
CA GLY A 554 -44.78 -27.76 -32.78
C GLY A 554 -43.52 -27.63 -31.92
N GLN A 555 -43.08 -26.38 -31.69
CA GLN A 555 -41.89 -26.07 -30.90
C GLN A 555 -42.01 -26.44 -29.41
N CYS A 556 -43.24 -26.66 -28.92
CA CYS A 556 -43.49 -27.02 -27.52
C CYS A 556 -43.76 -28.52 -27.33
N SER A 557 -43.46 -29.36 -28.32
CA SER A 557 -43.65 -30.82 -28.24
C SER A 557 -42.90 -31.47 -27.07
N THR A 558 -41.83 -30.82 -26.58
CA THR A 558 -40.95 -31.30 -25.51
C THR A 558 -41.05 -30.53 -24.19
N LEU A 559 -41.93 -29.53 -24.07
CA LEU A 559 -42.02 -28.63 -22.89
C LEU A 559 -43.01 -29.06 -21.80
#